data_AF-A0A182W818-F1
#
_entry.id   AF-A0A182W818-F1
#
_cell.length_a   1.000
_cell.length_b   1.000
_cell.length_c   1.000
_cell.angle_alpha   90.00
_cell.angle_beta   90.00
_cell.angle_gamma   90.00
#
_symmetry.space_group_name_H-M   'P 1'
#
loop_
_entity.id
_entity.type
_entity.pdbx_description
1 polymer ?
#
loop_
_entity_poly.entity_id
_entity_poly.type
_entity_poly.pdbx_seq_one_letter_code
_entity_poly.pdbx_strand_id
1 'polypeptide(L)'
;MSATTLPAICKDLDGDGRWLSIHKRFVAECKEKDPDVMFIGDCILESLQFTDYWNQHFVPMHCLNFSIRSDRTQNILWRLQNGELDNVRPKAIILHAGTNNIGDSAEEVTEGILELVRTIRQKLPDVYIILPISLN
;
A
#
# COMPACT_ATOMS: atom_id res chain seq x y z
N MET A 1 6.36 -19.98 -7.89
CA MET A 1 6.11 -18.71 -7.17
C MET A 1 6.08 -17.63 -8.22
N SER A 2 4.96 -16.91 -8.35
CA SER A 2 4.83 -15.83 -9.34
C SER A 2 5.71 -14.63 -8.95
N ALA A 3 6.08 -13.81 -9.94
CA ALA A 3 6.83 -12.57 -9.69
C ALA A 3 6.02 -11.59 -8.81
N THR A 4 4.70 -11.69 -8.82
CA THR A 4 3.77 -10.87 -8.02
C THR A 4 3.90 -11.09 -6.51
N THR A 5 4.48 -12.22 -6.07
CA THR A 5 4.69 -12.58 -4.65
C THR A 5 6.10 -12.31 -4.16
N LEU A 6 7.00 -11.80 -5.02
CA LEU A 6 8.38 -11.53 -4.65
C LEU A 6 8.57 -10.02 -4.44
N PRO A 7 9.09 -9.57 -3.29
CA PRO A 7 9.29 -8.15 -3.02
C PRO A 7 10.30 -7.55 -4.02
N ALA A 8 9.92 -6.47 -4.70
CA ALA A 8 10.78 -5.80 -5.66
C ALA A 8 10.63 -4.27 -5.60
N ILE A 9 11.74 -3.56 -5.73
CA ILE A 9 11.75 -2.09 -5.87
C ILE A 9 11.15 -1.70 -7.22
N CYS A 10 10.41 -0.58 -7.26
CA CYS A 10 9.91 -0.03 -8.52
C CYS A 10 11.08 0.47 -9.38
N LYS A 11 11.11 0.10 -10.67
CA LYS A 11 12.16 0.53 -11.58
C LYS A 11 12.08 2.04 -11.81
N ASP A 12 13.16 2.75 -11.51
CA ASP A 12 13.27 4.18 -11.77
C ASP A 12 13.60 4.43 -13.25
N LEU A 13 12.58 4.77 -14.03
CA LEU A 13 12.72 5.06 -15.46
C LEU A 13 13.13 6.51 -15.72
N ASP A 14 12.81 7.42 -14.80
CA ASP A 14 13.07 8.86 -14.94
C ASP A 14 14.44 9.24 -14.35
N GLY A 15 14.99 8.42 -13.46
CA GLY A 15 16.29 8.62 -12.81
C GLY A 15 16.26 9.61 -11.63
N ASP A 16 15.08 9.97 -11.15
CA ASP A 16 14.90 10.99 -10.09
C ASP A 16 14.75 10.41 -8.68
N GLY A 17 14.75 9.08 -8.53
CA GLY A 17 14.66 8.40 -7.25
C GLY A 17 13.34 8.63 -6.49
N ARG A 18 12.30 9.15 -7.14
CA ARG A 18 11.06 9.62 -6.50
C ARG A 18 10.36 8.53 -5.70
N TRP A 19 10.26 7.32 -6.26
CA TRP A 19 9.61 6.19 -5.59
C TRP A 19 10.24 5.89 -4.22
N LEU A 20 11.58 5.84 -4.17
CA LEU A 20 12.31 5.59 -2.94
C LEU A 20 12.23 6.77 -1.98
N SER A 21 12.17 8.01 -2.49
CA SER A 21 11.95 9.20 -1.66
C SER A 21 10.58 9.18 -0.99
N ILE A 22 9.52 8.78 -1.71
CA ILE A 22 8.18 8.65 -1.17
C ILE A 22 8.15 7.56 -0.08
N HIS A 23 8.73 6.39 -0.35
CA HIS A 23 8.87 5.31 0.64
C HIS A 23 9.56 5.80 1.93
N LYS A 24 10.70 6.49 1.81
CA LYS A 24 11.43 7.04 2.97
C LYS A 24 10.59 8.01 3.79
N ARG A 25 9.76 8.84 3.12
CA ARG A 25 8.81 9.73 3.81
C ARG A 25 7.79 8.93 4.60
N PHE A 26 7.19 7.88 4.02
CA PHE A 26 6.23 7.02 4.73
C PHE A 26 6.84 6.34 5.96
N VAL A 27 8.06 5.81 5.83
CA VAL A 27 8.80 5.23 6.97
C VAL A 27 9.09 6.27 8.07
N ALA A 28 9.35 7.53 7.69
CA ALA A 28 9.51 8.61 8.67
C ALA A 28 8.18 8.93 9.37
N GLU A 29 7.08 9.00 8.63
CA GLU A 29 5.74 9.25 9.19
C GLU A 29 5.32 8.16 10.19
N CYS A 30 5.67 6.90 9.95
CA CYS A 30 5.45 5.80 10.90
C CYS A 30 6.14 5.99 12.26
N LYS A 31 7.20 6.81 12.34
CA LYS A 31 7.90 7.08 13.60
C LYS A 31 7.28 8.25 14.38
N GLU A 32 6.58 9.13 13.69
CA GLU A 32 6.09 10.40 14.24
C GLU A 32 4.58 10.40 14.46
N LYS A 33 3.84 9.53 13.76
CA LYS A 33 2.39 9.50 13.74
C LYS A 33 1.83 8.16 14.21
N ASP A 34 0.66 8.20 14.83
CA ASP A 34 -0.08 7.02 15.28
C ASP A 34 -1.47 7.01 14.62
N PRO A 35 -1.60 6.48 13.39
CA PRO A 35 -2.85 6.54 12.65
C PRO A 35 -3.85 5.50 13.14
N ASP A 36 -5.13 5.86 13.18
CA ASP A 36 -6.23 4.91 13.39
C ASP A 36 -6.49 4.07 12.13
N VAL A 37 -6.26 4.66 10.94
CA VAL A 37 -6.54 4.05 9.64
C VAL A 37 -5.37 4.26 8.67
N MET A 38 -4.99 3.23 7.94
CA MET A 38 -3.97 3.35 6.88
C MET A 38 -4.51 2.90 5.53
N PHE A 39 -4.24 3.70 4.50
CA PHE A 39 -4.50 3.37 3.10
C PHE A 39 -3.18 2.95 2.47
N ILE A 40 -3.16 1.81 1.80
CA ILE A 40 -1.97 1.29 1.12
C ILE A 40 -2.41 0.83 -0.25
N GLY A 41 -1.81 1.39 -1.30
CA GLY A 41 -2.16 0.97 -2.63
C GLY A 41 -1.51 1.73 -3.77
N ASP A 42 -2.28 1.85 -4.84
CA ASP A 42 -1.86 2.36 -6.15
C ASP A 42 -2.49 3.73 -6.47
N CYS A 43 -2.49 4.07 -7.75
CA CYS A 43 -3.02 5.32 -8.29
C CYS A 43 -4.46 5.66 -7.87
N ILE A 44 -5.31 4.67 -7.59
CA ILE A 44 -6.72 4.91 -7.24
C ILE A 44 -6.80 5.53 -5.84
N LEU A 45 -6.16 4.90 -4.86
CA LEU A 45 -6.11 5.41 -3.49
C LEU A 45 -5.23 6.65 -3.36
N GLU A 46 -4.18 6.76 -4.17
CA GLU A 46 -3.36 7.97 -4.24
C GLU A 46 -4.21 9.15 -4.74
N SER A 47 -4.97 8.98 -5.81
CA SER A 47 -5.80 10.06 -6.37
C SER A 47 -6.91 10.50 -5.41
N LEU A 48 -7.49 9.55 -4.67
CA LEU A 48 -8.53 9.83 -3.68
C LEU A 48 -8.09 10.87 -2.65
N GLN A 49 -6.80 10.87 -2.25
CA GLN A 49 -6.25 11.79 -1.25
C GLN A 49 -6.39 13.28 -1.63
N PHE A 50 -6.53 13.58 -2.92
CA PHE A 50 -6.59 14.94 -3.45
C PHE A 50 -8.03 15.44 -3.67
N THR A 51 -9.03 14.69 -3.20
CA THR A 51 -10.45 15.04 -3.37
C THR A 51 -11.01 15.72 -2.13
N ASP A 52 -12.05 16.54 -2.30
CA ASP A 52 -12.80 17.09 -1.15
C ASP A 52 -13.46 15.99 -0.31
N TYR A 53 -13.82 14.88 -0.95
CA TYR A 53 -14.36 13.71 -0.28
C TYR A 53 -13.38 13.17 0.77
N TRP A 54 -12.08 13.17 0.47
CA TRP A 54 -11.06 12.75 1.43
C TRP A 54 -10.97 13.66 2.64
N ASN A 55 -10.97 14.98 2.42
CA ASN A 55 -10.94 15.95 3.51
C ASN A 55 -12.18 15.86 4.40
N GLN A 56 -13.34 15.58 3.83
CA GLN A 56 -14.61 15.50 4.55
C GLN A 56 -14.76 14.19 5.34
N HIS A 57 -14.28 13.06 4.80
CA HIS A 57 -14.59 11.74 5.36
C HIS A 57 -13.41 11.00 5.95
N PHE A 58 -12.20 11.13 5.40
CA PHE A 58 -11.03 10.33 5.79
C PHE A 58 -10.10 11.06 6.74
N VAL A 59 -9.84 12.36 6.53
CA VAL A 59 -8.98 13.16 7.44
C VAL A 59 -9.47 13.12 8.91
N PRO A 60 -10.79 13.21 9.21
CA PRO A 60 -11.27 13.12 10.60
C PRO A 60 -11.01 11.75 11.27
N MET A 61 -10.68 10.71 10.50
CA MET A 61 -10.38 9.37 11.01
C MET A 61 -8.89 9.18 11.34
N HIS A 62 -8.09 10.26 11.40
CA HIS A 62 -6.65 10.19 11.70
C HIS A 62 -5.90 9.19 10.81
N CYS A 63 -6.08 9.32 9.50
CA CYS A 63 -5.55 8.36 8.54
C CYS A 63 -4.19 8.76 7.96
N LEU A 64 -3.46 7.75 7.46
CA LEU A 64 -2.33 7.92 6.54
C LEU A 64 -2.63 7.29 5.19
N ASN A 65 -2.12 7.90 4.12
CA ASN A 65 -2.23 7.36 2.76
C ASN A 65 -0.85 7.06 2.19
N PHE A 66 -0.49 5.78 2.22
CA PHE A 66 0.77 5.22 1.73
C PHE A 66 0.59 4.56 0.36
N SER A 67 -0.16 5.24 -0.51
CA SER A 67 -0.35 4.81 -1.89
C SER A 67 0.66 5.48 -2.82
N ILE A 68 1.19 4.73 -3.77
CA ILE A 68 2.12 5.23 -4.79
C ILE A 68 1.58 4.84 -6.17
N ARG A 69 1.42 5.83 -7.05
CA ARG A 69 0.74 5.68 -8.35
C ARG A 69 1.07 4.41 -9.14
N SER A 70 2.36 4.10 -9.24
CA SER A 70 2.91 3.07 -10.13
C SER A 70 3.03 1.69 -9.48
N ASP A 71 2.60 1.54 -8.23
CA ASP A 71 2.85 0.32 -7.48
C ASP A 71 2.09 -0.88 -8.04
N ARG A 72 2.84 -1.97 -8.19
CA ARG A 72 2.35 -3.34 -8.34
C ARG A 72 2.37 -4.07 -7.00
N THR A 73 1.78 -5.25 -6.92
CA THR A 73 1.77 -6.07 -5.68
C THR A 73 3.17 -6.26 -5.09
N GLN A 74 4.16 -6.59 -5.93
CA GLN A 74 5.56 -6.77 -5.53
C GLN A 74 6.21 -5.51 -4.95
N ASN A 75 5.78 -4.31 -5.39
CA ASN A 75 6.33 -3.04 -4.93
C ASN A 75 5.78 -2.71 -3.54
N ILE A 76 4.48 -2.88 -3.36
CA ILE A 76 3.83 -2.76 -2.05
C ILE A 76 4.46 -3.75 -1.08
N LEU A 77 4.64 -5.02 -1.50
CA LEU A 77 5.20 -6.06 -0.66
C LEU A 77 6.60 -5.69 -0.16
N TRP A 78 7.44 -5.16 -1.05
CA TRP A 78 8.75 -4.64 -0.67
C TRP A 78 8.62 -3.51 0.38
N ARG A 79 7.74 -2.53 0.15
CA ARG A 79 7.54 -1.41 1.10
C ARG A 79 7.10 -1.86 2.49
N LEU A 80 6.14 -2.78 2.55
CA LEU A 80 5.66 -3.34 3.83
C LEU A 80 6.78 -4.04 4.60
N GLN A 81 7.63 -4.79 3.90
CA GLN A 81 8.77 -5.48 4.51
C GLN A 81 9.90 -4.51 4.91
N ASN A 82 9.93 -3.31 4.34
CA ASN A 82 10.97 -2.31 4.56
C ASN A 82 10.50 -1.10 5.40
N GLY A 83 9.57 -1.32 6.32
CA GLY A 83 9.36 -0.42 7.46
C GLY A 83 8.08 0.41 7.46
N GLU A 84 7.25 0.33 6.41
CA GLU A 84 6.00 1.11 6.33
C GLU A 84 4.86 0.60 7.22
N LEU A 85 5.09 -0.43 8.02
CA LEU A 85 4.20 -0.90 9.08
C LEU A 85 4.88 -0.95 10.45
N ASP A 86 6.12 -0.48 10.54
CA ASP A 86 6.86 -0.52 11.79
C ASP A 86 6.44 0.66 12.67
N ASN A 87 6.31 0.46 13.98
CA ASN A 87 5.97 1.49 14.99
C ASN A 87 4.54 2.07 14.92
N VAL A 88 3.69 1.58 14.02
CA VAL A 88 2.27 1.98 13.93
C VAL A 88 1.35 0.85 14.40
N ARG A 89 0.16 1.21 14.90
CA ARG A 89 -0.88 0.23 15.31
C ARG A 89 -2.27 0.65 14.82
N PRO A 90 -2.49 0.72 13.49
CA PRO A 90 -3.79 1.10 12.97
C PRO A 90 -4.86 0.08 13.36
N LYS A 91 -6.10 0.56 13.52
CA LYS A 91 -7.28 -0.29 13.71
C LYS A 91 -7.69 -0.93 12.38
N ALA A 92 -7.52 -0.21 11.27
CA ALA A 92 -7.87 -0.72 9.94
C ALA A 92 -6.83 -0.35 8.87
N ILE A 93 -6.63 -1.26 7.92
CA ILE A 93 -5.89 -1.04 6.69
C ILE A 93 -6.83 -1.22 5.50
N ILE A 94 -6.90 -0.21 4.64
CA ILE A 94 -7.53 -0.28 3.32
C ILE A 94 -6.41 -0.62 2.33
N LEU A 95 -6.45 -1.83 1.78
CA LEU A 95 -5.47 -2.32 0.82
C LEU A 95 -6.10 -2.43 -0.57
N HIS A 96 -5.59 -1.65 -1.53
CA HIS A 96 -5.96 -1.75 -2.95
C HIS A 96 -4.71 -1.98 -3.79
N ALA A 97 -4.67 -3.07 -4.55
CA ALA A 97 -3.52 -3.42 -5.37
C ALA A 97 -3.94 -4.26 -6.58
N GLY A 98 -3.08 -4.31 -7.59
CA GLY A 98 -3.22 -5.21 -8.74
C GLY A 98 -3.55 -4.51 -10.06
N THR A 99 -4.11 -3.29 -10.05
CA THR A 99 -4.46 -2.56 -11.29
C THR A 99 -3.25 -2.32 -12.20
N ASN A 100 -2.06 -2.14 -11.62
CA ASN A 100 -0.81 -1.92 -12.37
C ASN A 100 -0.05 -3.20 -12.75
N ASN A 101 -0.52 -4.39 -12.33
CA ASN A 101 0.08 -5.68 -12.68
C ASN A 101 -0.30 -6.10 -14.12
N ILE A 102 -0.09 -5.17 -15.05
CA ILE A 102 -0.38 -5.36 -16.47
C ILE A 102 0.56 -6.44 -17.01
N GLY A 103 -0.04 -7.49 -17.58
CA GLY A 103 0.66 -8.63 -18.17
C GLY A 103 0.76 -9.85 -17.25
N ASP A 104 0.47 -9.71 -15.96
CA ASP A 104 0.34 -10.84 -15.02
C ASP A 104 -1.07 -11.45 -15.14
N SER A 105 -1.23 -12.74 -14.87
CA SER A 105 -2.55 -13.38 -14.85
C SER A 105 -3.39 -12.95 -13.63
N ALA A 106 -4.71 -13.13 -13.68
CA ALA A 106 -5.57 -12.82 -12.54
C ALA A 106 -5.21 -13.68 -11.32
N GLU A 107 -4.84 -14.93 -11.53
CA GLU A 107 -4.35 -15.85 -10.50
C GLU A 107 -3.05 -15.33 -9.88
N GLU A 108 -2.10 -14.90 -10.70
CA GLU A 108 -0.83 -14.33 -10.22
C GLU A 108 -1.05 -13.05 -9.40
N VAL A 109 -1.91 -12.15 -9.86
CA VAL A 109 -2.27 -10.94 -9.11
C VAL A 109 -2.93 -11.29 -7.78
N THR A 110 -3.84 -12.28 -7.80
CA THR A 110 -4.51 -12.78 -6.58
C THR A 110 -3.49 -13.35 -5.60
N GLU A 111 -2.52 -14.15 -6.05
CA GLU A 111 -1.43 -14.66 -5.21
C GLU A 111 -0.62 -13.51 -4.59
N GLY A 112 -0.31 -12.47 -5.37
CA GLY A 112 0.37 -11.27 -4.89
C GLY A 112 -0.41 -10.54 -3.79
N ILE A 113 -1.71 -10.33 -3.98
CA ILE A 113 -2.59 -9.71 -2.98
C ILE A 113 -2.67 -10.56 -1.71
N LEU A 114 -2.79 -11.88 -1.85
CA LEU A 114 -2.78 -12.79 -0.70
C LEU A 114 -1.47 -12.68 0.09
N GLU A 115 -0.34 -12.51 -0.58
CA GLU A 115 0.95 -12.33 0.08
C GLU A 115 1.07 -11.00 0.82
N LEU A 116 0.49 -9.93 0.27
CA LEU A 116 0.35 -8.65 0.98
C LEU A 116 -0.46 -8.82 2.27
N VAL A 117 -1.62 -9.49 2.20
CA VAL A 117 -2.46 -9.76 3.36
C VAL A 117 -1.71 -10.58 4.42
N ARG A 118 -0.98 -11.63 4.00
CA ARG A 118 -0.15 -12.43 4.92
C ARG A 118 0.92 -11.56 5.60
N THR A 119 1.62 -10.73 4.84
CA THR A 119 2.66 -9.83 5.37
C THR A 119 2.09 -8.83 6.37
N ILE A 120 0.93 -8.23 6.07
CA ILE A 120 0.24 -7.33 7.00
C ILE A 120 -0.14 -8.07 8.28
N ARG A 121 -0.75 -9.26 8.18
CA ARG A 121 -1.15 -10.06 9.35
C ARG A 121 0.01 -10.49 10.23
N GLN A 122 1.16 -10.79 9.64
CA GLN A 122 2.36 -11.15 10.40
C GLN A 122 2.88 -9.99 11.25
N LYS A 123 2.81 -8.76 10.71
CA LYS A 123 3.27 -7.55 11.43
C LYS A 123 2.20 -6.98 12.37
N LEU A 124 0.93 -7.07 11.98
CA LEU A 124 -0.23 -6.47 12.65
C LEU A 124 -1.35 -7.54 12.77
N PRO A 125 -1.28 -8.45 13.76
CA PRO A 125 -2.19 -9.59 13.83
C PRO A 125 -3.68 -9.17 13.99
N ASP A 126 -3.92 -8.09 14.73
CA ASP A 126 -5.28 -7.68 15.13
C ASP A 126 -5.93 -6.65 14.19
N VAL A 127 -5.24 -6.19 13.13
CA VAL A 127 -5.75 -5.12 12.25
C VAL A 127 -6.91 -5.60 11.39
N TYR A 128 -7.93 -4.77 11.19
CA TYR A 128 -8.96 -5.05 10.18
C TYR A 128 -8.41 -4.73 8.78
N ILE A 129 -8.45 -5.70 7.86
CA ILE A 129 -8.00 -5.49 6.48
C ILE A 129 -9.22 -5.44 5.57
N ILE A 130 -9.38 -4.32 4.87
CA ILE A 130 -10.43 -4.08 3.89
C ILE A 130 -9.79 -4.13 2.50
N LEU A 131 -10.33 -5.00 1.63
CA LEU A 131 -9.91 -5.14 0.25
C LEU A 131 -11.04 -4.64 -0.66
N PRO A 132 -11.00 -3.37 -1.12
CA PRO A 132 -11.92 -2.91 -2.14
C PRO A 132 -11.58 -3.65 -3.44
N ILE A 133 -12.46 -4.53 -3.88
CA ILE A 133 -12.27 -5.28 -5.12
C ILE A 133 -12.77 -4.44 -6.30
N SER A 134 -11.98 -4.42 -7.37
CA SER A 134 -12.50 -4.03 -8.68
C SER A 134 -13.30 -5.21 -9.22
N LEU A 135 -14.63 -5.11 -9.21
CA LEU A 135 -15.50 -6.08 -9.86
C LEU A 135 -15.40 -5.85 -11.37
N ASN A 136 -14.82 -6.83 -12.08
CA ASN A 136 -15.06 -7.03 -13.51
C ASN A 136 -15.92 -8.27 -13.70
#